data_AF-A0AAI8N1T9-F1
#
_entry.id   AF-A0AAI8N1T9-F1
#
_cell.length_a   1.000
_cell.length_b   1.000
_cell.length_c   1.000
_cell.angle_alpha   90.00
_cell.angle_beta   90.00
_cell.angle_gamma   90.00
#
_symmetry.space_group_name_H-M   'P 1'
#
loop_
_entity.id
_entity.type
_entity.pdbx_description
1 polymer ?
#
loop_
_entity_poly.entity_id
_entity_poly.type
_entity_poly.pdbx_seq_one_letter_code
_entity_poly.pdbx_strand_id
1 'polypeptide(L)' 'MFSNIGIPGLILIFVIALIIFGPSKLPEIGRAAGRTLLEFKSAAKTLVSNEEPDKQTAEKDKTAG' A
#
# COMPACT_ATOMS: atom_id res chain seq x y z
N MET A 1 19.50 22.76 -15.37
CA MET A 1 19.06 23.62 -14.24
C MET A 1 18.13 22.89 -13.27
N PHE A 2 17.20 22.05 -13.73
CA PHE A 2 16.27 21.32 -12.85
C PHE A 2 16.84 20.05 -12.18
N SER A 3 17.96 19.50 -12.62
CA SER A 3 18.52 18.25 -12.05
C SER A 3 19.08 18.38 -10.62
N ASN A 4 19.29 19.61 -10.13
CA ASN A 4 19.75 19.86 -8.75
C ASN A 4 18.61 19.91 -7.73
N ILE A 5 17.36 19.81 -8.18
CA ILE A 5 16.18 19.98 -7.32
C ILE A 5 15.94 18.75 -6.42
N GLY A 6 16.42 17.57 -6.83
CA GLY A 6 16.51 16.37 -5.98
C GLY A 6 15.27 16.04 -5.13
N ILE A 7 15.50 15.47 -3.96
CA ILE A 7 14.46 15.20 -2.95
C ILE A 7 13.72 16.48 -2.50
N PRO A 8 14.38 17.64 -2.31
CA PRO A 8 13.69 18.87 -1.91
C PRO A 8 12.55 19.31 -2.84
N GLY A 9 12.70 19.22 -4.17
CA GLY A 9 11.61 19.57 -5.07
C GLY A 9 10.52 18.53 -5.16
N LEU A 10 10.85 17.25 -5.00
CA LEU A 10 9.83 16.21 -4.87
C LEU A 10 8.93 16.49 -3.67
N ILE A 11 9.50 16.92 -2.54
CA ILE A 11 8.74 17.34 -1.36
C ILE A 11 7.84 18.54 -1.69
N LEU A 12 8.33 19.56 -2.39
CA LEU A 12 7.52 20.72 -2.78
C LEU A 12 6.30 20.33 -3.63
N ILE A 13 6.52 19.48 -4.64
CA ILE A 13 5.44 18.96 -5.49
C ILE A 13 4.45 18.15 -4.65
N PHE A 14 4.97 17.32 -3.74
CA PHE A 14 4.16 16.50 -2.86
C PHE A 14 3.29 17.36 -1.94
N VAL A 15 3.83 18.45 -1.37
CA VAL A 15 3.05 19.39 -0.54
C VAL A 15 1.90 20.01 -1.33
N ILE A 16 2.13 20.45 -2.58
CA ILE A 16 1.07 20.99 -3.43
C ILE A 16 0.00 19.91 -3.71
N ALA A 17 0.42 18.70 -4.03
CA ALA A 17 -0.50 17.58 -4.23
C ALA A 17 -1.31 17.27 -2.96
N LEU A 18 -0.68 17.33 -1.78
CA LEU A 18 -1.34 17.13 -0.49
C LEU A 18 -2.33 18.26 -0.15
N ILE A 19 -2.11 19.48 -0.62
CA ILE A 19 -3.09 20.56 -0.44
C ILE A 19 -4.34 20.29 -1.28
N ILE A 20 -4.17 19.78 -2.52
CA ILE A 20 -5.29 19.48 -3.43
C ILE A 20 -6.04 18.22 -2.99
N PHE A 21 -5.32 17.14 -2.72
CA PHE A 21 -5.91 15.83 -2.41
C PHE A 21 -6.14 15.60 -0.91
N GLY A 22 -5.38 16.27 -0.05
CA GLY A 22 -5.38 16.05 1.40
C GLY A 22 -4.36 15.00 1.86
N PRO A 23 -3.70 15.18 3.02
CA PRO A 23 -2.72 14.23 3.56
C PRO A 23 -3.31 12.86 3.91
N SER A 24 -4.62 12.78 4.20
CA SER A 24 -5.31 11.54 4.54
C SER A 24 -5.57 10.63 3.34
N LYS A 25 -5.59 11.17 2.11
CA LYS A 25 -5.92 10.40 0.90
C LYS A 25 -4.80 9.45 0.48
N LEU A 26 -3.53 9.82 0.65
CA LEU A 26 -2.43 8.94 0.31
C LEU A 26 -2.37 7.68 1.20
N PRO A 27 -2.50 7.76 2.54
CA PRO A 27 -2.64 6.58 3.40
C PRO A 27 -3.87 5.74 3.08
N GLU A 28 -5.01 6.37 2.76
CA GLU A 28 -6.26 5.68 2.41
C GLU A 28 -6.08 4.83 1.14
N ILE A 29 -5.53 5.43 0.08
CA ILE A 29 -5.21 4.75 -1.19
C ILE A 29 -4.14 3.66 -0.95
N GLY A 30 -3.10 3.95 -0.18
CA GLY A 30 -2.05 2.98 0.15
C GLY A 30 -2.59 1.77 0.92
N ARG A 31 -3.53 1.96 1.84
CA ARG A 31 -4.22 0.86 2.54
C ARG A 31 -5.06 0.04 1.58
N ALA A 32 -5.87 0.68 0.73
CA ALA A 32 -6.70 -0.02 -0.25
C ALA A 32 -5.85 -0.83 -1.24
N ALA A 33 -4.87 -0.18 -1.87
CA ALA A 33 -3.93 -0.82 -2.79
C ALA A 33 -3.11 -1.91 -2.09
N GLY A 34 -2.68 -1.69 -0.85
CA GLY A 34 -1.94 -2.67 -0.06
C GLY A 34 -2.72 -3.95 0.22
N ARG A 35 -4.04 -3.85 0.48
CA ARG A 35 -4.91 -5.03 0.61
C ARG A 35 -5.01 -5.79 -0.70
N THR A 36 -5.23 -5.09 -1.82
CA THR A 36 -5.26 -5.72 -3.15
C THR A 36 -3.93 -6.40 -3.48
N LEU A 37 -2.79 -5.75 -3.23
CA LEU A 37 -1.47 -6.32 -3.48
C LEU A 37 -1.17 -7.53 -2.57
N LEU A 38 -1.67 -7.53 -1.33
CA LEU A 38 -1.55 -8.67 -0.42
C LEU A 38 -2.32 -9.90 -0.95
N GLU A 39 -3.56 -9.70 -1.40
CA GLU A 39 -4.37 -10.75 -2.00
C GLU A 39 -3.75 -11.26 -3.31
N PHE A 40 -3.28 -10.34 -4.17
CA PHE A 40 -2.56 -10.68 -5.39
C PHE A 40 -1.31 -11.51 -5.11
N LYS A 41 -0.53 -11.13 -4.09
CA LYS A 41 0.68 -11.87 -3.68
C LYS A 41 0.33 -13.27 -3.20
N SER A 42 -0.74 -13.43 -2.41
CA SER A 42 -1.19 -14.74 -1.93
C SER A 42 -1.66 -15.63 -3.08
N ALA A 43 -2.48 -15.10 -3.99
CA ALA A 43 -2.93 -15.82 -5.17
C ALA A 43 -1.75 -16.21 -6.08
N ALA A 44 -0.84 -15.28 -6.37
CA ALA A 44 0.35 -15.54 -7.16
C ALA A 44 1.25 -16.62 -6.51
N LYS A 45 1.34 -16.65 -5.18
CA LYS A 45 2.10 -17.68 -4.45
C LYS A 45 1.51 -19.07 -4.67
N THR A 46 0.18 -19.22 -4.64
CA THR A 46 -0.51 -20.49 -4.93
C THR A 46 -0.38 -20.92 -6.39
N LEU A 47 -0.20 -19.99 -7.32
CA LEU A 47 0.02 -20.32 -8.73
C LEU A 47 1.46 -20.76 -9.02
N VAL A 48 2.44 -20.16 -8.33
CA VAL A 48 3.87 -20.44 -8.54
C VAL A 48 4.35 -21.65 -7.73
N SER A 49 3.84 -21.83 -6.53
CA SER A 49 4.05 -23.03 -5.72
C SER A 49 2.85 -23.95 -5.94
N ASN A 50 3.06 -25.16 -6.49
CA ASN A 50 2.07 -26.25 -6.54
C ASN A 50 1.68 -26.78 -5.13
N GLU A 51 1.70 -25.93 -4.11
CA GLU A 51 1.29 -26.23 -2.74
C GLU A 51 -0.16 -25.76 -2.57
N GLU A 52 -1.02 -26.70 -2.15
CA GLU A 52 -2.40 -26.42 -1.77
C GLU A 52 -2.46 -25.31 -0.70
N PRO A 53 -3.52 -24.47 -0.70
CA PRO A 53 -3.54 -23.26 0.10
C PRO A 53 -3.55 -23.57 1.61
N ASP A 54 -2.43 -23.32 2.29
CA ASP A 54 -2.38 -23.22 3.75
C ASP A 54 -3.26 -22.04 4.19
N LYS A 55 -4.42 -22.38 4.77
CA LYS A 55 -5.38 -21.44 5.33
C LYS A 55 -4.82 -20.87 6.62
N GLN A 56 -3.88 -19.94 6.52
CA GLN A 56 -3.43 -19.17 7.67
C GLN A 56 -3.44 -17.69 7.31
N THR A 57 -4.49 -17.00 7.73
CA THR A 57 -4.49 -15.68 8.40
C THR A 57 -5.87 -15.04 8.23
N ALA A 58 -6.81 -15.40 9.10
CA ALA A 58 -8.00 -14.61 9.40
C ALA A 58 -8.52 -14.93 10.81
N GLU A 59 -7.63 -14.97 11.81
CA GLU A 59 -8.02 -14.98 13.22
C GLU A 59 -7.17 -13.96 14.00
N LYS A 60 -7.54 -12.67 13.93
CA LYS A 60 -7.27 -11.69 14.99
C LYS A 60 -8.04 -10.39 14.77
N ASP A 61 -9.36 -10.40 14.96
CA ASP A 61 -10.12 -9.14 15.14
C ASP A 61 -11.43 -9.29 15.93
N LYS A 62 -11.55 -10.28 16.83
CA LYS A 62 -12.77 -10.45 17.67
C LYS A 62 -12.50 -10.68 19.17
N THR A 63 -11.44 -10.09 19.72
CA THR A 63 -11.24 -10.10 21.17
C THR A 63 -10.53 -8.84 21.67
N ALA A 64 -11.30 -7.76 21.76
CA ALA A 64 -11.16 -6.72 22.78
C ALA A 64 -12.48 -5.95 22.79
N GLY A 65 -13.48 -6.54 23.46
CA GLY A 65 -14.51 -5.77 24.14
C GLY A 65 -13.99 -5.23 25.46
#